data_AF-A0A926JDD3-F1
#
_entry.id   AF-A0A926JDD3-F1
#
_cell.length_a   1.000
_cell.length_b   1.000
_cell.length_c   1.000
_cell.angle_alpha   90.00
_cell.angle_beta   90.00
_cell.angle_gamma   90.00
#
_symmetry.space_group_name_H-M   'P 1'
#
loop_
_entity.id
_entity.type
_entity.pdbx_description
1 polymer ?
#
loop_
_entity_poly.entity_id
_entity_poly.type
_entity_poly.pdbx_seq_one_letter_code
_entity_poly.pdbx_strand_id
1 'polypeptide(L)'
;MAVPIVDRAIQIELNSAAATEDGGCRLTMVTTNRTETALSRAAWQVAIFDGAGIVQALSVLDFGDLNAGKTKIGLFELPGRACTDISRIVVNDVAECRGADNSDQRDVCLGGLATLTKTDIDFGV
;
A
#
# COMPACT_ATOMS: atom_id res chain seq x y z
N MET A 1 5.73 7.75 17.48
CA MET A 1 4.41 7.71 18.15
C MET A 1 3.72 6.45 17.66
N ALA A 2 3.20 5.59 18.55
CA ALA A 2 2.57 4.33 18.15
C ALA A 2 1.25 4.61 17.43
N VAL A 3 1.11 4.14 16.20
CA VAL A 3 -0.17 4.13 15.48
C VAL A 3 -1.10 3.15 16.23
N PRO A 4 -2.32 3.56 16.63
CA PRO A 4 -3.24 2.64 17.27
C PRO A 4 -3.58 1.51 16.31
N ILE A 5 -3.30 0.27 16.70
CA ILE A 5 -3.71 -0.90 15.94
C ILE A 5 -5.22 -1.04 16.11
N VAL A 6 -5.96 -0.67 15.07
CA VAL A 6 -7.37 -1.02 14.95
C VAL A 6 -7.44 -2.51 14.62
N ASP A 7 -7.95 -3.31 15.56
CA ASP A 7 -8.02 -4.78 15.47
C ASP A 7 -8.91 -5.30 14.31
N ARG A 8 -9.59 -4.42 13.57
CA ARG A 8 -10.51 -4.76 12.47
C ARG A 8 -10.27 -3.89 11.23
N ALA A 9 -9.03 -3.74 10.82
CA ALA A 9 -8.67 -2.93 9.65
C ALA A 9 -7.69 -3.64 8.71
N ILE A 10 -7.60 -3.15 7.48
CA ILE A 10 -6.49 -3.53 6.60
C ILE A 10 -5.23 -2.75 7.03
N GLN A 11 -4.10 -3.45 7.06
CA GLN A 11 -2.80 -2.85 7.31
C GLN A 11 -1.92 -3.02 6.07
N ILE A 12 -1.24 -1.96 5.65
CA ILE A 12 -0.26 -2.00 4.56
C ILE A 12 1.09 -1.53 5.13
N GLU A 13 2.14 -2.35 4.97
CA GLU A 13 3.50 -2.04 5.41
C GLU A 13 4.42 -1.91 4.20
N LEU A 14 5.15 -0.79 4.09
CA LEU A 14 6.33 -0.70 3.26
C LEU A 14 7.49 -1.40 3.99
N ASN A 15 7.77 -2.64 3.60
CA ASN A 15 8.73 -3.50 4.30
C ASN A 15 10.18 -3.24 3.86
N SER A 16 10.40 -3.05 2.56
CA SER A 16 11.70 -2.66 2.02
C SER A 16 11.55 -1.89 0.71
N ALA A 17 12.57 -1.11 0.37
CA ALA A 17 12.74 -0.46 -0.92
C ALA A 17 14.16 -0.74 -1.41
N ALA A 18 14.29 -1.30 -2.60
CA ALA A 18 15.57 -1.70 -3.17
C ALA A 18 15.73 -1.17 -4.59
N ALA A 19 16.93 -0.71 -4.93
CA ALA A 19 17.25 -0.32 -6.30
C ALA A 19 17.07 -1.51 -7.25
N THR A 20 16.59 -1.23 -8.45
CA THR A 20 16.53 -2.18 -9.57
C THR A 20 17.72 -1.96 -10.50
N GLU A 21 18.00 -2.93 -11.38
CA GLU A 21 19.16 -2.87 -12.28
C GLU A 21 19.07 -1.73 -13.31
N ASP A 22 17.84 -1.33 -13.66
CA ASP A 22 17.51 -0.24 -14.59
C ASP A 22 17.38 1.13 -13.89
N GLY A 23 17.79 1.23 -12.62
CA GLY A 23 17.78 2.49 -11.85
C GLY A 23 16.41 2.90 -11.30
N GLY A 24 15.43 2.00 -11.35
CA GLY A 24 14.15 2.14 -10.66
C GLY A 24 14.19 1.76 -9.17
N CYS A 25 13.01 1.70 -8.57
CA CYS A 25 12.82 1.32 -7.18
C CYS A 25 11.81 0.19 -7.07
N ARG A 26 12.21 -0.92 -6.45
CA ARG A 26 11.31 -2.02 -6.13
C ARG A 26 10.91 -1.95 -4.67
N LEU A 27 9.62 -1.83 -4.43
CA LEU A 27 9.00 -1.84 -3.11
C LEU A 27 8.56 -3.26 -2.77
N THR A 28 8.90 -3.70 -1.57
CA THR A 28 8.29 -4.89 -0.95
C THR A 28 7.20 -4.42 0.00
N MET A 29 5.96 -4.71 -0.33
CA MET A 29 4.78 -4.34 0.46
C MET A 29 4.22 -5.57 1.17
N VAL A 30 3.86 -5.43 2.43
CA VAL A 30 3.21 -6.48 3.22
C VAL A 30 1.82 -5.98 3.62
N THR A 31 0.78 -6.63 3.11
CA THR A 31 -0.61 -6.25 3.35
C THR A 31 -1.30 -7.33 4.17
N THR A 32 -1.93 -6.95 5.28
CA THR A 32 -2.70 -7.87 6.14
C THR A 32 -4.15 -7.42 6.21
N ASN A 33 -5.07 -8.31 5.85
CA ASN A 33 -6.49 -8.09 6.07
C ASN A 33 -6.88 -8.60 7.45
N ARG A 34 -7.02 -7.70 8.44
CA ARG A 34 -7.51 -8.05 9.78
C ARG A 34 -9.02 -7.91 9.92
N THR A 35 -9.73 -7.63 8.83
CA THR A 35 -11.19 -7.60 8.82
C THR A 35 -11.74 -9.03 8.70
N GLU A 36 -13.03 -9.19 8.97
CA GLU A 36 -13.76 -10.45 8.77
C GLU A 36 -14.22 -10.63 7.30
N THR A 37 -14.02 -9.61 6.45
CA THR A 37 -14.47 -9.60 5.05
C THR A 37 -13.37 -10.11 4.13
N ALA A 38 -13.65 -11.20 3.39
CA ALA A 38 -12.77 -11.65 2.32
C ALA A 38 -12.95 -10.78 1.06
N LEU A 39 -11.84 -10.30 0.50
CA LEU A 39 -11.83 -9.47 -0.69
C LEU A 39 -11.37 -10.29 -1.91
N SER A 40 -12.16 -10.27 -2.97
CA SER A 40 -11.78 -10.85 -4.27
C SER A 40 -10.79 -9.96 -5.03
N ARG A 41 -10.77 -8.66 -4.73
CA ARG A 41 -9.72 -7.72 -5.16
C ARG A 41 -9.54 -6.59 -4.17
N ALA A 42 -8.29 -6.21 -3.90
CA ALA A 42 -7.93 -5.06 -3.09
C ALA A 42 -6.76 -4.30 -3.72
N ALA A 43 -7.00 -3.06 -4.15
CA ALA A 43 -6.04 -2.21 -4.80
C ALA A 43 -6.18 -0.76 -4.34
N TRP A 44 -5.05 -0.13 -4.03
CA TRP A 44 -5.01 1.27 -3.57
C TRP A 44 -4.22 2.12 -4.56
N GLN A 45 -4.71 3.33 -4.81
CA GLN A 45 -3.93 4.36 -5.47
C GLN A 45 -3.03 5.01 -4.42
N VAL A 46 -1.75 5.16 -4.75
CA VAL A 46 -0.76 5.86 -3.93
C VAL A 46 -0.17 7.04 -4.69
N ALA A 47 0.09 8.13 -3.96
CA ALA A 47 0.89 9.25 -4.42
C ALA A 47 2.34 9.09 -3.98
N ILE A 48 3.27 9.34 -4.90
CA ILE A 48 4.70 9.24 -4.68
C ILE A 48 5.29 10.64 -4.71
N PHE A 49 5.98 11.01 -3.64
CA PHE A 49 6.59 12.33 -3.48
C PHE A 49 8.10 12.25 -3.63
N ASP A 50 8.70 13.26 -4.25
CA ASP A 50 10.16 13.39 -4.30
C ASP A 50 10.75 13.94 -2.99
N GLY A 51 12.09 14.03 -2.92
CA GLY A 51 12.83 14.63 -1.82
C GLY A 51 12.45 16.09 -1.47
N ALA A 52 11.80 16.83 -2.38
CA ALA A 52 11.31 18.18 -2.14
C ALA A 52 9.84 18.21 -1.66
N GLY A 53 9.20 17.04 -1.53
CA GLY A 53 7.80 16.92 -1.13
C GLY A 53 6.82 17.24 -2.27
N ILE A 54 7.25 17.18 -3.53
CA ILE A 54 6.39 17.36 -4.71
C ILE A 54 5.88 16.01 -5.19
N VAL A 55 4.58 15.93 -5.51
CA VAL A 55 3.99 14.73 -6.11
C VAL A 55 4.55 14.52 -7.50
N GLN A 56 5.19 13.37 -7.71
CA GLN A 56 5.78 13.00 -8.99
C GLN A 56 4.92 12.01 -9.78
N ALA A 57 4.15 11.18 -9.09
CA ALA A 57 3.31 10.16 -9.74
C ALA A 57 2.16 9.72 -8.84
N LEU A 58 1.10 9.23 -9.49
CA LEU A 58 0.09 8.37 -8.89
C LEU A 58 0.28 6.95 -9.43
N SER A 59 0.27 5.96 -8.57
CA SER A 59 0.45 4.55 -8.93
C SER A 59 -0.59 3.68 -8.24
N VAL A 60 -0.86 2.49 -8.76
CA VAL A 60 -1.80 1.55 -8.14
C VAL A 60 -1.02 0.37 -7.57
N LEU A 61 -1.17 0.13 -6.28
CA LEU A 61 -0.73 -1.08 -5.61
C LEU A 61 -1.88 -2.07 -5.61
N ASP A 62 -1.88 -2.97 -6.60
CA ASP A 62 -2.87 -4.03 -6.73
C ASP A 62 -2.39 -5.32 -6.06
N PHE A 63 -3.05 -5.70 -4.98
CA PHE A 63 -2.73 -6.92 -4.24
C PHE A 63 -3.57 -8.11 -4.70
N GLY A 64 -4.47 -7.96 -5.67
CA GLY A 64 -5.40 -9.01 -6.08
C GLY A 64 -6.31 -9.45 -4.93
N ASP A 65 -6.58 -10.74 -4.81
CA ASP A 65 -7.39 -11.29 -3.72
C ASP A 65 -6.71 -11.14 -2.36
N LEU A 66 -7.51 -10.86 -1.34
CA LEU A 66 -7.05 -10.68 0.03
C LEU A 66 -8.08 -11.23 1.02
N ASN A 67 -7.95 -12.53 1.31
CA ASN A 67 -8.85 -13.24 2.23
C ASN A 67 -8.75 -12.72 3.67
N ALA A 68 -9.83 -12.84 4.43
CA ALA A 68 -9.88 -12.46 5.84
C ALA A 68 -8.76 -13.16 6.65
N GLY A 69 -8.08 -12.40 7.50
CA GLY A 69 -6.97 -12.86 8.33
C GLY A 69 -5.66 -13.16 7.58
N LYS A 70 -5.62 -13.03 6.24
CA LYS A 70 -4.40 -13.31 5.47
C LYS A 70 -3.46 -12.12 5.40
N THR A 71 -2.17 -12.45 5.41
CA THR A 71 -1.08 -11.56 5.01
C THR A 71 -0.62 -11.93 3.61
N LYS A 72 -0.45 -10.93 2.75
CA LYS A 72 0.05 -11.04 1.39
C LYS A 72 1.26 -10.14 1.22
N ILE A 73 2.23 -10.60 0.45
CA ILE A 73 3.43 -9.84 0.11
C ILE A 73 3.36 -9.52 -1.38
N GLY A 74 3.52 -8.24 -1.73
CA GLY A 74 3.54 -7.76 -3.11
C GLY A 74 4.88 -7.07 -3.41
N LEU A 75 5.43 -7.32 -4.59
CA LEU A 75 6.56 -6.60 -5.13
C LEU A 75 6.05 -5.62 -6.18
N PHE A 76 6.36 -4.34 -6.02
CA PHE A 76 5.92 -3.28 -6.93
C PHE A 76 7.13 -2.51 -7.44
N GLU A 77 7.25 -2.37 -8.75
CA GLU A 77 8.35 -1.63 -9.36
C GLU A 77 7.91 -0.23 -9.77
N LEU A 78 8.73 0.75 -9.41
CA LEU A 78 8.61 2.15 -9.79
C LEU A 78 9.73 2.44 -10.80
N PRO A 79 9.47 2.24 -12.11
CA PRO A 79 10.48 2.43 -13.13
C PRO A 79 10.89 3.91 -13.24
N GLY A 80 12.17 4.14 -13.57
CA GLY A 80 12.71 5.49 -13.78
C GLY A 80 12.76 6.37 -12.53
N ARG A 81 12.74 5.78 -11.33
CA ARG A 81 12.83 6.50 -10.06
C ARG A 81 13.70 5.76 -9.08
N ALA A 82 14.81 6.36 -8.66
CA ALA A 82 15.64 5.78 -7.63
C ALA A 82 14.91 5.81 -6.27
N CYS A 83 15.09 4.78 -5.45
CA CYS A 83 14.47 4.75 -4.12
C CYS A 83 14.90 5.94 -3.25
N THR A 84 16.14 6.43 -3.44
CA THR A 84 16.70 7.58 -2.72
C THR A 84 16.03 8.91 -3.04
N ASP A 85 15.30 8.98 -4.15
CA ASP A 85 14.62 10.21 -4.57
C ASP A 85 13.21 10.30 -3.97
N ILE A 86 12.73 9.27 -3.28
CA ILE A 86 11.38 9.18 -2.71
C ILE A 86 11.45 9.59 -1.24
N SER A 87 10.75 10.68 -0.88
CA SER A 87 10.64 11.07 0.54
C SER A 87 9.52 10.34 1.25
N ARG A 88 8.36 10.22 0.58
CA ARG A 88 7.16 9.60 1.14
C ARG A 88 6.25 9.02 0.07
N ILE A 89 5.48 8.04 0.49
CA ILE A 89 4.38 7.45 -0.27
C ILE A 89 3.10 7.63 0.56
N VAL A 90 2.00 8.04 -0.07
CA VAL A 90 0.72 8.28 0.60
C VAL A 90 -0.37 7.51 -0.10
N VAL A 91 -1.19 6.77 0.63
CA VAL A 91 -2.43 6.19 0.08
C VAL A 91 -3.40 7.33 -0.23
N ASN A 92 -3.73 7.52 -1.50
CA ASN A 92 -4.54 8.64 -1.97
C ASN A 92 -6.02 8.28 -2.12
N ASP A 93 -6.33 7.09 -2.63
CA ASP A 93 -7.70 6.58 -2.80
C ASP A 93 -7.70 5.05 -2.92
N VAL A 94 -8.88 4.43 -2.85
CA VAL A 94 -9.09 3.04 -3.22
C VAL A 94 -9.26 2.94 -4.73
N ALA A 95 -8.30 2.30 -5.40
CA ALA A 95 -8.44 2.03 -6.83
C ALA A 95 -9.53 0.98 -7.07
N GLU A 96 -9.57 -0.06 -6.25
CA GLU A 96 -10.56 -1.13 -6.34
C GLU A 96 -10.66 -1.89 -5.01
N CYS A 97 -11.86 -2.18 -4.53
CA CYS A 97 -12.06 -3.05 -3.37
C CYS A 97 -13.37 -3.82 -3.54
N ARG A 98 -13.27 -5.14 -3.76
CA ARG A 98 -14.44 -5.97 -4.08
C ARG A 98 -14.55 -7.17 -3.17
N GLY A 99 -15.76 -7.45 -2.71
CA GLY A 99 -16.11 -8.66 -1.98
C GLY A 99 -16.15 -9.89 -2.89
N ALA A 100 -16.29 -11.08 -2.29
CA ALA A 100 -16.40 -12.34 -3.04
C ALA A 100 -17.62 -12.39 -3.98
N ASP A 101 -18.69 -11.67 -3.64
CA ASP A 101 -19.92 -11.50 -4.41
C ASP A 101 -19.88 -10.29 -5.37
N ASN A 102 -18.68 -9.71 -5.59
CA ASN A 102 -18.45 -8.52 -6.40
C ASN A 102 -19.12 -7.24 -5.86
N SER A 103 -19.57 -7.23 -4.60
CA SER A 103 -20.01 -6.01 -3.91
C SER A 103 -18.85 -5.02 -3.75
N ASP A 104 -19.18 -3.72 -3.77
CA ASP A 104 -18.22 -2.67 -3.45
C ASP A 104 -17.91 -2.69 -1.94
N GLN A 105 -16.63 -2.81 -1.61
CA GLN A 105 -16.11 -2.90 -0.24
C GLN A 105 -15.15 -1.74 0.07
N ARG A 106 -15.25 -0.61 -0.64
CA ARG A 106 -14.44 0.60 -0.40
C ARG A 106 -14.37 1.01 1.08
N ASP A 107 -15.48 0.97 1.79
CA ASP A 107 -15.54 1.29 3.22
C ASP A 107 -14.71 0.33 4.09
N VAL A 108 -14.62 -0.96 3.71
CA VAL A 108 -13.76 -1.95 4.39
C VAL A 108 -12.28 -1.66 4.11
N CYS A 109 -11.96 -1.26 2.87
CA CYS A 109 -10.59 -0.95 2.47
C CYS A 109 -10.04 0.38 3.04
N LEU A 110 -10.91 1.33 3.41
CA LEU A 110 -10.54 2.60 4.04
C LEU A 110 -10.78 2.63 5.54
N GLY A 111 -11.73 1.85 6.03
CA GLY A 111 -12.17 1.82 7.43
C GLY A 111 -11.03 1.44 8.37
N GLY A 112 -10.43 2.46 9.00
CA GLY A 112 -9.30 2.27 9.90
C GLY A 112 -8.00 1.82 9.22
N LEU A 113 -7.88 2.02 7.90
CA LEU A 113 -6.67 1.66 7.13
C LEU A 113 -5.41 2.16 7.85
N ALA A 114 -4.51 1.23 8.15
CA ALA A 114 -3.27 1.52 8.86
C ALA A 114 -2.07 1.35 7.92
N THR A 115 -1.17 2.33 7.93
CA THR A 115 0.10 2.25 7.19
C THR A 115 1.28 2.13 8.16
N LEU A 116 2.29 1.39 7.74
CA LEU A 116 3.56 1.22 8.46
C LEU A 116 4.72 1.28 7.47
N THR A 117 5.90 1.70 7.93
CA THR A 117 7.13 1.60 7.15
C THR A 117 8.25 1.04 8.01
N LYS A 118 9.12 0.24 7.40
CA LYS A 118 10.40 -0.22 7.97
C LYS A 118 11.62 0.38 7.24
N THR A 119 11.36 1.38 6.40
CA THR A 119 12.36 2.05 5.58
C THR A 119 12.48 3.51 6.00
N ASP A 120 13.43 4.23 5.41
CA ASP A 120 13.53 5.69 5.57
C ASP A 120 12.51 6.47 4.71
N ILE A 121 11.74 5.77 3.86
CA ILE A 121 10.62 6.35 3.12
C ILE A 121 9.38 6.35 4.02
N ASP A 122 8.82 7.53 4.27
CA ASP A 122 7.57 7.64 5.02
C ASP A 122 6.41 6.99 4.26
N PHE A 123 5.51 6.30 4.97
CA PHE A 123 4.31 5.70 4.37
C PHE A 123 3.05 6.02 5.18
N GLY A 124 2.14 6.77 4.57
CA GLY A 124 0.96 7.34 5.23
C GLY A 124 -0.35 7.14 4.47
N VAL A 125 -1.43 7.56 5.12
CA VAL A 125 -2.74 7.88 4.51
C VAL A 125 -2.91 9.39 4.40
#